data_AF-A0A671SEL6-F1
#
_entry.id   AF-A0A671SEL6-F1
#
_cell.length_a   1.000
_cell.length_b   1.000
_cell.length_c   1.000
_cell.angle_alpha   90.00
_cell.angle_beta   90.00
_cell.angle_gamma   90.00
#
_symmetry.space_group_name_H-M   'P 1'
#
loop_
_entity.id
_entity.type
_entity.pdbx_description
1 polymer ?
#
loop_
_entity_poly.entity_id
_entity_poly.type
_entity_poly.pdbx_seq_one_letter_code
_entity_poly.pdbx_strand_id
1 'polypeptide(L)'
;MLLGNADQTLMFVCFSYVQSACKIFKAAEECRLDRDEEKAYVLYMKYLTVYDLIKKRPDFKQQQDFFLSMLGPTSFKKAIEEAEKLSESLKLRSEKERKEEKSRREERSEKDSLASPRGASEKKDNKKVL
;
A
#
# COMPACT_ATOMS: atom_id res chain seq x y z
N MET A 1 -42.99 -17.96 -16.41
CA MET A 1 -42.57 -17.33 -15.13
C MET A 1 -41.39 -18.12 -14.57
N LEU A 2 -40.15 -17.77 -14.92
CA LEU A 2 -38.93 -18.44 -14.41
C LEU A 2 -37.80 -17.41 -14.16
N LEU A 3 -38.14 -16.22 -13.66
CA LEU A 3 -37.14 -15.20 -13.27
C LEU A 3 -36.86 -15.18 -11.75
N GLY A 4 -37.67 -15.87 -10.92
CA GLY A 4 -37.64 -15.71 -9.46
C GLY A 4 -36.41 -16.23 -8.71
N ASN A 5 -35.65 -17.19 -9.25
CA ASN A 5 -34.51 -17.78 -8.52
C ASN A 5 -33.18 -17.06 -8.77
N ALA A 6 -32.97 -16.56 -9.98
CA ALA A 6 -31.74 -15.85 -10.35
C ALA A 6 -31.68 -14.48 -9.68
N ASP A 7 -32.77 -13.71 -9.74
CA ASP A 7 -32.84 -12.37 -9.14
C ASP A 7 -32.68 -12.39 -7.61
N GLN A 8 -33.27 -13.40 -6.94
CA GLN A 8 -33.17 -13.54 -5.48
C GLN A 8 -31.77 -13.98 -5.02
N THR A 9 -31.13 -14.87 -5.78
CA THR A 9 -29.72 -15.25 -5.53
C THR A 9 -28.78 -14.09 -5.78
N LEU A 10 -29.01 -13.30 -6.84
CA LEU A 10 -28.19 -12.14 -7.19
C LEU A 10 -28.26 -11.06 -6.11
N MET A 11 -29.47 -10.74 -5.65
CA MET A 11 -29.72 -9.83 -4.53
C MET A 11 -28.99 -10.27 -3.25
N PHE A 12 -28.99 -11.57 -2.92
CA PHE A 12 -28.30 -12.10 -1.75
C PHE A 12 -26.78 -11.94 -1.83
N VAL A 13 -26.22 -12.05 -3.03
CA VAL A 13 -24.77 -11.87 -3.27
C VAL A 13 -24.36 -10.40 -3.08
N CYS A 14 -25.08 -9.45 -3.68
CA CYS A 14 -24.79 -8.02 -3.49
C CYS A 14 -24.92 -7.60 -2.03
N PHE A 15 -25.95 -8.09 -1.33
CA PHE A 15 -26.13 -7.86 0.10
C PHE A 15 -24.95 -8.36 0.93
N SER A 16 -24.46 -9.58 0.65
CA SER A 16 -23.31 -10.18 1.35
C SER A 16 -22.02 -9.39 1.13
N TYR A 17 -21.78 -8.89 -0.09
CA TYR A 17 -20.63 -8.03 -0.37
C TYR A 17 -20.73 -6.68 0.33
N VAL A 18 -21.91 -6.06 0.37
CA VAL A 18 -22.13 -4.78 1.06
C VAL A 18 -21.87 -4.93 2.57
N GLN A 19 -22.40 -5.97 3.20
CA GLN A 19 -22.11 -6.25 4.61
C GLN A 19 -20.62 -6.47 4.86
N SER A 20 -19.95 -7.19 3.96
CA SER A 20 -18.51 -7.42 4.06
C SER A 20 -17.72 -6.11 3.91
N ALA A 21 -18.10 -5.25 2.95
CA ALA A 21 -17.52 -3.93 2.75
C ALA A 21 -17.69 -3.04 4.00
N CYS A 22 -18.88 -3.03 4.62
CA CYS A 22 -19.10 -2.29 5.87
C CYS A 22 -18.17 -2.76 6.99
N LYS A 23 -17.93 -4.07 7.13
CA LYS A 23 -16.99 -4.60 8.13
C LYS A 23 -15.55 -4.19 7.84
N ILE A 24 -15.13 -4.26 6.58
CA ILE A 24 -13.77 -3.86 6.16
C ILE A 24 -13.55 -2.37 6.43
N PHE A 25 -14.53 -1.52 6.09
CA PHE A 25 -14.43 -0.07 6.32
C PHE A 25 -14.31 0.28 7.81
N LYS A 26 -15.12 -0.37 8.66
CA LYS A 26 -15.01 -0.19 10.12
C LYS A 26 -13.64 -0.60 10.65
N ALA A 27 -13.13 -1.75 10.22
CA ALA A 27 -11.80 -2.21 10.61
C ALA A 27 -10.70 -1.25 10.10
N ALA A 28 -10.87 -0.64 8.94
CA ALA A 28 -9.94 0.38 8.42
C ALA A 28 -9.91 1.62 9.31
N GLU A 29 -11.08 2.12 9.74
CA GLU A 29 -11.19 3.24 10.66
C GLU A 29 -10.57 2.94 12.02
N GLU A 30 -10.76 1.73 12.56
CA GLU A 30 -10.12 1.27 13.80
C GLU A 30 -8.60 1.28 13.66
N CYS A 31 -8.04 0.67 12.60
CA CYS A 31 -6.60 0.67 12.37
C CYS A 31 -6.03 2.10 12.20
N ARG A 32 -6.79 3.00 11.55
CA ARG A 32 -6.42 4.41 11.39
C ARG A 32 -6.37 5.12 12.75
N LEU A 33 -7.31 4.84 13.66
CA LEU A 33 -7.30 5.39 15.03
C LEU A 33 -6.16 4.82 15.88
N ASP A 34 -5.84 3.54 15.70
CA ASP A 34 -4.71 2.85 16.34
C ASP A 34 -3.34 3.28 15.77
N ARG A 35 -3.33 4.14 14.73
CA ARG A 35 -2.13 4.61 14.00
C ARG A 35 -1.37 3.51 13.27
N ASP A 36 -2.02 2.40 12.98
CA ASP A 36 -1.52 1.35 12.09
C ASP A 36 -1.80 1.76 10.64
N GLU A 37 -0.96 2.67 10.11
CA GLU A 37 -1.13 3.26 8.78
C GLU A 37 -1.11 2.23 7.64
N GLU A 38 -0.23 1.23 7.74
CA GLU A 38 -0.10 0.18 6.71
C GLU A 38 -1.36 -0.68 6.66
N LYS A 39 -1.84 -1.15 7.81
CA LYS A 39 -3.04 -2.00 7.87
C LYS A 39 -4.29 -1.22 7.52
N ALA A 40 -4.40 0.04 7.96
CA ALA A 40 -5.49 0.94 7.57
C ALA A 40 -5.52 1.11 6.04
N TYR A 41 -4.37 1.38 5.42
CA TYR A 41 -4.26 1.53 3.96
C TYR A 41 -4.72 0.27 3.22
N VAL A 42 -4.21 -0.91 3.62
CA VAL A 42 -4.60 -2.19 3.01
C VAL A 42 -6.11 -2.43 3.12
N LEU A 43 -6.72 -2.11 4.27
CA LEU A 43 -8.15 -2.28 4.47
C LEU A 43 -8.99 -1.28 3.65
N TYR A 44 -8.57 -0.01 3.55
CA TYR A 44 -9.24 0.94 2.64
C TYR A 44 -9.16 0.50 1.18
N MET A 45 -7.99 0.05 0.72
CA MET A 45 -7.82 -0.49 -0.64
C MET A 45 -8.70 -1.72 -0.89
N LYS A 46 -8.80 -2.62 0.10
CA LYS A 46 -9.68 -3.79 0.04
C LYS A 46 -11.16 -3.36 -0.06
N TYR A 47 -11.58 -2.38 0.73
CA TYR A 47 -12.94 -1.82 0.66
C TYR A 47 -13.24 -1.25 -0.74
N LEU A 48 -12.34 -0.44 -1.28
CA LEU A 48 -12.50 0.15 -2.62
C LEU A 48 -12.58 -0.92 -3.71
N THR A 49 -11.79 -1.98 -3.60
CA THR A 49 -11.82 -3.12 -4.53
C THR A 49 -13.16 -3.86 -4.49
N VAL A 50 -13.71 -4.11 -3.29
CA VAL A 50 -15.04 -4.73 -3.15
C VAL A 50 -16.12 -3.82 -3.71
N TYR A 51 -16.05 -2.52 -3.44
CA TYR A 51 -16.98 -1.53 -4.00
C TYR A 51 -16.95 -1.51 -5.53
N ASP A 52 -15.76 -1.52 -6.13
CA ASP A 52 -15.57 -1.56 -7.58
C ASP A 52 -16.10 -2.83 -8.25
N LEU A 53 -16.11 -3.94 -7.51
CA LEU A 53 -16.72 -5.19 -7.95
C LEU A 53 -18.25 -5.09 -7.95
N ILE A 54 -18.85 -4.64 -6.84
CA ILE A 54 -20.32 -4.61 -6.70
C ILE A 54 -20.98 -3.54 -7.56
N LYS A 55 -20.36 -2.36 -7.74
CA LYS A 55 -20.95 -1.25 -8.50
C LYS A 55 -21.20 -1.58 -9.97
N LYS A 56 -20.52 -2.61 -10.50
CA LYS A 56 -20.66 -3.06 -11.89
C LYS A 56 -21.84 -4.01 -12.08
N ARG A 57 -22.36 -4.61 -11.02
CA ARG A 57 -23.43 -5.62 -11.10
C ARG A 57 -24.80 -4.96 -11.35
N PRO A 58 -25.67 -5.57 -12.17
CA PRO A 58 -26.95 -4.97 -12.57
C PRO A 58 -27.94 -4.81 -11.40
N ASP A 59 -27.95 -5.76 -10.47
CA ASP A 59 -28.73 -5.73 -9.23
C ASP A 59 -28.31 -4.57 -8.30
N PHE A 60 -27.02 -4.28 -8.20
CA PHE A 60 -26.54 -3.10 -7.46
C PHE A 60 -27.07 -1.81 -8.10
N LYS A 61 -27.07 -1.72 -9.43
CA LYS A 61 -27.58 -0.54 -10.15
C LYS A 61 -29.10 -0.37 -9.99
N GLN A 62 -29.85 -1.47 -9.94
CA GLN A 62 -31.30 -1.45 -9.76
C GLN A 62 -31.73 -0.94 -8.38
N GLN A 63 -30.92 -1.20 -7.35
CA GLN A 63 -31.19 -0.83 -5.95
C GLN A 63 -30.04 0.03 -5.37
N GLN A 64 -29.46 0.90 -6.20
CA GLN A 64 -28.23 1.62 -5.87
C GLN A 64 -28.39 2.46 -4.59
N ASP A 65 -29.49 3.20 -4.48
CA ASP A 65 -29.74 4.08 -3.33
C ASP A 65 -29.85 3.28 -2.02
N PHE A 66 -30.48 2.10 -2.05
CA PHE A 66 -30.58 1.21 -0.90
C PHE A 66 -29.19 0.75 -0.43
N PHE A 67 -28.36 0.22 -1.34
CA PHE A 67 -27.02 -0.25 -0.97
C PHE A 67 -26.08 0.90 -0.56
N LEU A 68 -26.17 2.06 -1.19
CA LEU A 68 -25.41 3.26 -0.80
C LEU A 68 -25.82 3.76 0.59
N SER A 69 -27.13 3.71 0.92
CA SER A 69 -27.59 4.05 2.28
C SER A 69 -27.02 3.11 3.35
N MET A 70 -26.87 1.81 3.04
CA MET A 70 -26.28 0.82 3.95
C MET A 70 -24.76 0.97 4.09
N LEU A 71 -24.05 1.31 3.00
CA LEU A 71 -22.60 1.57 3.03
C LEU A 71 -22.28 2.90 3.74
N GLY A 72 -23.22 3.84 3.73
CA GLY A 72 -23.04 5.20 4.18
C GLY A 72 -22.67 6.11 3.00
N PRO A 73 -23.34 7.26 2.83
CA PRO A 73 -23.24 8.09 1.62
C PRO A 73 -21.84 8.69 1.41
N THR A 74 -21.03 8.80 2.47
CA THR A 74 -19.69 9.39 2.42
C THR A 74 -18.57 8.37 2.55
N SER A 75 -18.87 7.10 2.84
CA SER A 75 -17.87 6.07 3.13
C SER A 75 -16.94 5.81 1.95
N PHE A 76 -17.48 5.81 0.73
CA PHE A 76 -16.67 5.64 -0.48
C PHE A 76 -15.67 6.79 -0.70
N LYS A 77 -16.16 8.03 -0.65
CA LYS A 77 -15.31 9.22 -0.82
C LYS A 77 -14.23 9.28 0.26
N LYS A 78 -14.62 9.03 1.52
CA LYS A 78 -13.70 9.01 2.65
C LYS A 78 -12.62 7.93 2.50
N ALA A 79 -12.98 6.73 2.03
CA ALA A 79 -12.01 5.66 1.80
C ALA A 79 -10.96 6.04 0.76
N ILE A 80 -11.33 6.76 -0.30
CA ILE A 80 -10.39 7.27 -1.30
C ILE A 80 -9.43 8.27 -0.65
N GLU A 81 -9.97 9.30 -0.01
CA GLU A 81 -9.17 10.37 0.60
C GLU A 81 -8.18 9.84 1.65
N GLU A 82 -8.63 8.92 2.52
CA GLU A 82 -7.77 8.31 3.52
C GLU A 82 -6.72 7.38 2.90
N ALA A 83 -7.08 6.59 1.87
CA ALA A 83 -6.12 5.74 1.18
C ALA A 83 -5.03 6.56 0.47
N GLU A 84 -5.39 7.68 -0.18
CA GLU A 84 -4.45 8.58 -0.83
C GLU A 84 -3.48 9.20 0.19
N LYS A 85 -4.02 9.77 1.28
CA LYS A 85 -3.23 10.35 2.37
C LYS A 85 -2.25 9.37 2.99
N LEU A 86 -2.71 8.15 3.30
CA LEU A 86 -1.85 7.10 3.85
C LEU A 86 -0.79 6.67 2.83
N SER A 87 -1.14 6.57 1.55
CA SER A 87 -0.19 6.22 0.49
C SER A 87 0.94 7.24 0.36
N GLU A 88 0.64 8.54 0.50
CA GLU A 88 1.65 9.60 0.48
C GLU A 88 2.57 9.51 1.70
N SER A 89 2.01 9.33 2.89
CA SER A 89 2.76 9.12 4.15
C SER A 89 3.76 7.96 4.02
N LEU A 90 3.27 6.79 3.58
CA LEU A 90 4.06 5.57 3.46
C LEU A 90 5.16 5.68 2.38
N LYS A 91 4.87 6.34 1.25
CA LYS A 91 5.86 6.59 0.19
C LYS A 91 7.00 7.48 0.69
N LEU A 92 6.69 8.56 1.39
CA LEU A 92 7.70 9.48 1.95
C LEU A 92 8.63 8.75 2.92
N ARG A 93 8.07 7.89 3.78
CA ARG A 93 8.84 7.08 4.74
C ARG A 93 9.81 6.13 4.01
N SER A 94 9.29 5.39 3.03
CA SER A 94 10.07 4.43 2.24
C SER A 94 11.19 5.11 1.45
N GLU A 95 10.92 6.29 0.88
CA GLU A 95 11.93 7.06 0.15
C GLU A 95 13.02 7.60 1.07
N LYS A 96 12.65 8.08 2.27
CA LYS A 96 13.61 8.57 3.27
C LYS A 96 14.55 7.46 3.73
N GLU A 97 14.01 6.29 4.06
CA GLU A 97 14.80 5.12 4.47
C GLU A 97 15.77 4.68 3.37
N ARG A 98 15.31 4.68 2.11
CA ARG A 98 16.17 4.38 0.95
C ARG A 98 17.30 5.39 0.77
N LYS A 99 17.05 6.68 0.97
CA LYS A 99 18.07 7.74 0.88
C LYS A 99 19.09 7.63 2.01
N GLU A 100 18.64 7.41 3.24
CA GLU A 100 19.51 7.23 4.40
C GLU A 100 20.39 5.98 4.26
N GLU A 101 19.82 4.87 3.79
CA GLU A 101 20.61 3.65 3.54
C GLU A 101 21.65 3.86 2.44
N LYS A 102 21.30 4.56 1.36
CA LYS A 102 22.25 4.87 0.29
C LYS A 102 23.42 5.73 0.80
N SER A 103 23.12 6.79 1.56
CA SER A 103 24.14 7.66 2.16
C SER A 103 25.06 6.91 3.13
N ARG A 104 24.51 6.02 3.97
CA ARG A 104 25.32 5.18 4.87
C ARG A 104 26.24 4.21 4.14
N ARG A 105 25.81 3.67 2.99
CA ARG A 105 26.63 2.78 2.15
C ARG A 105 27.78 3.54 1.48
N GLU A 106 27.50 4.75 0.98
CA GLU A 106 28.51 5.63 0.39
C GLU A 106 29.58 6.02 1.45
N GLU A 107 29.18 6.43 2.65
CA GLU A 107 30.12 6.78 3.74
C GLU A 107 31.01 5.60 4.18
N ARG A 108 30.47 4.37 4.18
CA ARG A 108 31.27 3.16 4.46
C ARG A 108 32.28 2.87 3.36
N SER A 109 31.91 3.06 2.09
CA SER A 109 32.81 2.84 0.96
C SER A 109 33.96 3.85 0.91
N GLU A 110 33.72 5.10 1.33
CA GLU A 110 34.75 6.14 1.40
C GLU A 110 35.73 5.91 2.55
N LYS A 111 35.26 5.43 3.71
CA LYS A 111 36.12 5.09 4.86
C LYS A 111 37.04 3.90 4.60
N ASP A 112 36.57 2.86 3.90
CA ASP A 112 37.42 1.74 3.48
C ASP A 112 38.46 2.16 2.41
N SER A 113 38.12 3.14 1.57
CA SER A 113 39.04 3.68 0.55
C SER A 113 40.19 4.51 1.14
N LEU A 114 39.99 5.11 2.33
CA LEU A 114 41.02 5.86 3.05
C LEU A 114 41.88 5.01 4.02
N ALA A 115 41.49 3.77 4.33
CA ALA A 115 42.18 2.89 5.28
C ALA A 115 43.33 2.06 4.66
N SER A 116 43.60 2.18 3.35
CA SER A 116 44.74 1.52 2.70
C SER A 116 46.07 2.22 3.07
N PRO A 117 47.00 1.57 3.81
CA PRO A 117 48.21 2.21 4.28
C PRO A 117 49.21 2.41 3.13
N ARG A 118 49.76 3.64 3.05
CA ARG A 118 51.01 3.91 2.35
C ARG A 118 52.12 3.03 2.93
N GLY A 119 52.57 2.03 2.19
CA GLY A 119 53.75 1.22 2.49
C GLY A 119 54.83 1.43 1.43
N ALA A 120 55.87 2.19 1.78
CA ALA A 120 57.05 2.39 0.96
C ALA A 120 57.87 1.09 0.80
N SER A 121 58.52 0.90 -0.34
CA SER A 121 59.77 0.13 -0.40
C SER A 121 60.64 0.59 -1.56
N GLU A 122 61.62 1.42 -1.22
CA GLU A 122 62.87 1.59 -1.96
C GLU A 122 63.57 0.23 -2.05
N LYS A 123 64.01 -0.20 -3.25
CA LYS A 123 65.20 -1.05 -3.39
C LYS A 123 66.06 -0.59 -4.56
N LYS A 124 67.22 -0.07 -4.16
CA LYS A 124 68.42 0.24 -4.92
C LYS A 124 69.14 -1.07 -5.32
N ASP A 125 70.04 -0.93 -6.30
CA ASP A 125 71.21 -1.77 -6.62
C ASP A 125 71.17 -2.77 -7.80
N ASN A 126 71.76 -2.28 -8.90
CA ASN A 126 72.89 -2.84 -9.67
C ASN A 126 72.83 -4.25 -10.30
N LYS A 127 72.99 -4.30 -11.64
CA LYS A 127 74.05 -5.14 -12.22
C LYS A 127 74.63 -4.59 -13.53
N LYS A 128 75.97 -4.57 -13.53
CA LYS A 128 76.95 -4.13 -14.52
C LYS A 128 76.81 -4.81 -15.90
N VAL A 129 77.09 -4.02 -16.93
CA VAL A 129 78.03 -4.25 -18.05
C VAL A 129 78.33 -5.71 -18.39
N LEU A 130 77.98 -6.10 -19.62
CA LEU A 130 78.91 -6.75 -20.56
C LEU A 130 78.58 -6.30 -21.99
#